data_AF-A0A0J8RJ83-F1
#
_entry.id   AF-A0A0J8RJ83-F1
#
_cell.length_a   1.000
_cell.length_b   1.000
_cell.length_c   1.000
_cell.angle_alpha   90.00
_cell.angle_beta   90.00
_cell.angle_gamma   90.00
#
_symmetry.space_group_name_H-M   'P 1'
#
loop_
_entity.id
_entity.type
_entity.pdbx_description
1 polymer ?
#
loop_
_entity_poly.entity_id
_entity_poly.type
_entity_poly.pdbx_seq_one_letter_code
_entity_poly.pdbx_strand_id
1 'polypeptide(L)'
;MCELSASKKAESLQFQCIYTLRSEGGKKPKIRAIRFLSPSSFVLLLNSANRSGCELAIVTMKGSQGLVTRRRRLHKSMKIGFGLDVCHLSSSSKGERQHVLAVSGNDQSIEIFTVDYSPERGFGKVYHYLTLRDLHPFSMTKIAFSNFIPPSHPVTAEVKPQYIKLVTVSVGNTVVVHTLPLSPFPADSRRPRYVLVTPGPSEILQTCSP
;
A
#
# COMPACT_ATOMS: atom_id res chain seq x y z
N MET A 1 9.58 7.76 27.12
CA MET A 1 8.12 7.59 27.20
C MET A 1 7.50 8.55 26.18
N CYS A 2 6.40 8.22 25.50
CA CYS A 2 5.77 9.15 24.56
C CYS A 2 4.88 10.11 25.37
N GLU A 3 5.32 11.35 25.55
CA GLU A 3 4.51 12.38 26.20
C GLU A 3 3.51 12.93 25.18
N LEU A 4 2.22 12.74 25.47
CA LEU A 4 1.12 13.25 24.66
C LEU A 4 0.52 14.44 25.39
N SER A 5 0.40 15.56 24.68
CA SER A 5 -0.35 16.71 25.14
C SER A 5 -1.32 17.16 24.06
N ALA A 6 -2.50 17.60 24.47
CA ALA A 6 -3.51 18.16 23.59
C ALA A 6 -4.06 19.45 24.22
N SER A 7 -4.58 20.34 23.39
CA SER A 7 -5.25 21.55 23.89
C SER A 7 -6.48 21.21 24.72
N LYS A 8 -6.91 22.10 25.62
CA LYS A 8 -8.13 21.91 26.45
C LYS A 8 -9.40 21.62 25.64
N LYS A 9 -9.49 22.10 24.39
CA LYS A 9 -10.63 21.80 23.50
C LYS A 9 -10.69 20.32 23.06
N ALA A 10 -9.66 19.53 23.33
CA ALA A 10 -9.54 18.13 22.98
C ALA A 10 -9.85 17.19 24.17
N GLU A 11 -10.43 17.69 25.26
CA GLU A 11 -10.74 16.92 26.48
C GLU A 11 -11.65 15.71 26.23
N SER A 12 -12.49 15.73 25.18
CA SER A 12 -13.33 14.59 24.77
C SER A 12 -12.66 13.60 23.82
N LEU A 13 -11.45 13.91 23.33
CA LEU A 13 -10.74 13.10 22.35
C LEU A 13 -9.81 12.10 23.04
N GLN A 14 -9.86 10.84 22.61
CA GLN A 14 -8.99 9.79 23.10
C GLN A 14 -7.70 9.75 22.26
N PHE A 15 -6.54 9.95 22.91
CA PHE A 15 -5.23 9.84 22.25
C PHE A 15 -4.37 8.82 22.98
N GLN A 16 -3.71 7.95 22.21
CA GLN A 16 -2.79 6.97 22.76
C GLN A 16 -1.64 6.70 21.79
N CYS A 17 -0.43 6.59 22.34
CA CYS A 17 0.72 6.08 21.62
C CYS A 17 0.66 4.55 21.58
N ILE A 18 0.17 4.00 20.48
CA ILE A 18 -0.01 2.55 20.32
C ILE A 18 1.24 1.83 19.80
N TYR A 19 2.20 2.56 19.22
CA TYR A 19 3.40 1.98 18.61
C TYR A 19 4.59 2.93 18.70
N THR A 20 5.76 2.42 19.08
CA THR A 20 7.03 3.17 19.11
C THR A 20 8.14 2.30 18.52
N LEU A 21 8.94 2.87 17.63
CA LEU A 21 10.13 2.20 17.10
C LEU A 21 11.19 2.01 18.18
N ARG A 22 11.75 0.80 18.26
CA ARG A 22 12.89 0.49 19.13
C ARG A 22 14.19 1.01 18.48
N SER A 23 15.15 1.41 19.32
CA SER A 23 16.50 1.75 18.87
C SER A 23 17.31 0.46 18.73
N GLU A 24 17.99 0.27 17.62
CA GLU A 24 18.96 -0.82 17.43
C GLU A 24 20.36 -0.20 17.34
N GLY A 25 21.26 -0.54 18.27
CA GLY A 25 22.64 -0.03 18.27
C GLY A 25 22.75 1.50 18.37
N GLY A 26 21.86 2.15 19.12
CA GLY A 26 21.90 3.61 19.36
C GLY A 26 21.34 4.46 18.22
N LYS A 27 20.99 3.88 17.06
CA LYS A 27 20.41 4.61 15.92
C LYS A 27 18.99 4.12 15.66
N LYS A 28 18.06 5.08 15.54
CA LYS A 28 16.64 4.77 15.38
C LYS A 28 16.23 4.79 13.90
N PRO A 29 15.51 3.76 13.41
CA PRO A 29 14.77 3.88 12.15
C PRO A 29 13.74 5.02 12.25
N LYS A 30 13.29 5.53 11.10
CA LYS A 30 12.31 6.63 11.02
C LYS A 30 11.02 6.13 10.38
N ILE A 31 9.89 6.43 11.02
CA ILE A 31 8.57 6.33 10.36
C ILE A 31 8.50 7.47 9.34
N ARG A 32 8.24 7.14 8.08
CA ARG A 32 8.21 8.12 6.99
C ARG A 32 6.81 8.40 6.48
N ALA A 33 5.98 7.37 6.40
CA ALA A 33 4.60 7.49 5.97
C ALA A 33 3.73 6.41 6.64
N ILE A 34 2.42 6.65 6.65
CA ILE A 34 1.40 5.77 7.22
C ILE A 34 0.15 5.79 6.36
N ARG A 35 -0.50 4.63 6.20
CA ARG A 35 -1.84 4.51 5.60
C ARG A 35 -2.66 3.45 6.32
N PHE A 36 -3.94 3.72 6.54
CA PHE A 36 -4.86 2.71 7.06
C PHE A 36 -5.10 1.61 6.03
N LEU A 37 -5.20 0.37 6.51
CA LEU A 37 -5.70 -0.79 5.75
C LEU A 37 -7.12 -1.14 6.20
N SER A 38 -7.41 -0.95 7.49
CA SER A 38 -8.72 -1.06 8.13
C SER A 38 -8.79 -0.10 9.33
N PRO A 39 -9.94 0.08 10.00
CA PRO A 39 -10.03 0.90 11.21
C PRO A 39 -9.08 0.46 12.34
N SER A 40 -8.63 -0.79 12.34
CA SER A 40 -7.76 -1.38 13.37
C SER A 40 -6.38 -1.75 12.86
N SER A 41 -6.03 -1.46 11.60
CA SER A 41 -4.73 -1.83 11.03
C SER A 41 -4.24 -0.81 10.03
N PHE A 42 -2.93 -0.57 10.04
CA PHE A 42 -2.27 0.38 9.15
C PHE A 42 -0.92 -0.16 8.71
N VAL A 43 -0.44 0.34 7.57
CA VAL A 43 0.90 0.09 7.06
C VAL A 43 1.78 1.31 7.31
N LEU A 44 2.99 1.06 7.78
CA LEU A 44 4.05 2.03 7.96
C LEU A 44 5.11 1.84 6.88
N LEU A 45 5.62 2.94 6.34
CA LEU A 45 6.88 2.98 5.62
C LEU A 45 7.99 3.39 6.59
N LEU A 46 8.98 2.53 6.75
CA LEU A 46 10.08 2.71 7.67
C LEU A 46 11.39 2.85 6.90
N ASN A 47 12.18 3.87 7.23
CA ASN A 47 13.56 4.02 6.75
C ASN A 47 14.52 3.53 7.83
N SER A 48 15.39 2.59 7.48
CA SER A 48 16.42 2.08 8.37
C SER A 48 17.48 3.15 8.64
N ALA A 49 18.19 3.00 9.78
CA ALA A 49 19.28 3.89 10.13
C ALA A 49 20.39 3.89 9.06
N ASN A 50 21.14 4.99 8.96
CA ASN A 50 22.25 5.17 8.01
C ASN A 50 21.89 4.94 6.54
N ARG A 51 20.62 5.11 6.15
CA ARG A 51 20.14 4.86 4.78
C ARG A 51 20.46 3.42 4.31
N SER A 52 20.44 2.45 5.22
CA SER A 52 20.79 1.06 4.89
C SER A 52 19.69 0.36 4.08
N GLY A 53 18.45 0.86 4.13
CA GLY A 53 17.31 0.36 3.39
C GLY A 53 16.00 0.93 3.92
N CYS A 54 14.91 0.42 3.39
CA CYS A 54 13.57 0.72 3.88
C CYS A 54 12.67 -0.52 3.83
N GLU A 55 11.60 -0.49 4.63
CA GLU A 55 10.67 -1.60 4.75
C GLU A 55 9.24 -1.12 4.99
N LEU A 56 8.29 -1.97 4.60
CA LEU A 56 6.89 -1.86 5.00
C LEU A 56 6.66 -2.69 6.26
N ALA A 57 5.91 -2.14 7.21
CA ALA A 57 5.45 -2.86 8.39
C ALA A 57 3.94 -2.68 8.56
N ILE A 58 3.19 -3.78 8.57
CA ILE A 58 1.76 -3.75 8.91
C ILE A 58 1.63 -3.88 10.42
N VAL A 59 0.92 -2.92 11.01
CA VAL A 59 0.61 -2.88 12.44
C VAL A 59 -0.89 -3.05 12.63
N THR A 60 -1.28 -3.99 13.49
CA THR A 60 -2.67 -4.25 13.86
C THR A 60 -2.84 -3.91 15.34
N MET A 61 -3.87 -3.12 15.63
CA MET A 61 -4.26 -2.73 16.99
C MET A 61 -4.90 -3.92 17.70
N LYS A 62 -4.43 -4.19 18.92
CA LYS A 62 -5.03 -5.11 19.88
C LYS A 62 -5.28 -4.33 21.17
N GLY A 63 -6.51 -3.83 21.30
CA GLY A 63 -6.86 -2.87 22.34
C GLY A 63 -6.01 -1.61 22.23
N SER A 64 -5.20 -1.37 23.26
CA SER A 64 -4.44 -0.14 23.45
C SER A 64 -2.98 -0.23 22.91
N GLN A 65 -2.64 -1.35 22.24
CA GLN A 65 -1.30 -1.63 21.72
C GLN A 65 -1.32 -2.01 20.23
N GLY A 66 -0.31 -1.56 19.49
CA GLY A 66 -0.07 -1.93 18.10
C GLY A 66 0.95 -3.05 17.99
N LEU A 67 0.57 -4.17 17.35
CA LEU A 67 1.44 -5.29 17.06
C LEU A 67 1.85 -5.30 15.58
N VAL A 68 3.14 -5.41 15.29
CA VAL A 68 3.62 -5.61 13.91
C VAL A 68 3.28 -7.03 13.47
N THR A 69 2.34 -7.18 12.53
CA THR A 69 1.88 -8.48 12.03
C THR A 69 2.63 -8.92 10.77
N ARG A 70 3.11 -7.97 9.96
CA ARG A 70 3.89 -8.25 8.74
C ARG A 70 5.01 -7.25 8.55
N ARG A 71 6.10 -7.72 7.94
CA ARG A 71 7.18 -6.88 7.42
C ARG A 71 7.57 -7.29 6.01
N ARG A 72 7.98 -6.31 5.21
CA ARG A 72 8.54 -6.53 3.88
C ARG A 72 9.64 -5.51 3.62
N ARG A 73 10.89 -5.97 3.50
CA ARG A 73 11.97 -5.12 3.01
C ARG A 73 11.72 -4.76 1.54
N LEU A 74 11.98 -3.50 1.22
CA LEU A 74 11.93 -2.98 -0.14
C LEU A 74 13.22 -3.35 -0.88
N HIS A 75 13.25 -3.12 -2.19
CA HIS A 75 14.40 -3.46 -3.02
C HIS A 75 15.66 -2.75 -2.52
N LYS A 76 16.82 -3.41 -2.65
CA LYS A 76 18.09 -2.93 -2.09
C LYS A 76 18.55 -1.57 -2.62
N SER A 77 18.06 -1.16 -3.80
CA SER A 77 18.32 0.17 -4.38
C SER A 77 17.58 1.28 -3.65
N MET A 78 16.41 0.98 -3.09
CA MET A 78 15.61 1.94 -2.33
C MET A 78 16.15 2.08 -0.92
N LYS A 79 17.03 3.06 -0.72
CA LYS A 79 17.65 3.34 0.59
C LYS A 79 16.77 4.19 1.49
N ILE A 80 15.92 5.01 0.88
CA ILE A 80 14.98 5.91 1.53
C ILE A 80 13.69 5.85 0.72
N GLY A 81 12.64 5.29 1.31
CA GLY A 81 11.28 5.51 0.83
C GLY A 81 10.78 6.87 1.32
N PHE A 82 9.90 7.53 0.56
CA PHE A 82 9.27 8.78 1.02
C PHE A 82 7.78 8.93 0.70
N GLY A 83 7.25 8.24 -0.31
CA GLY A 83 5.81 8.19 -0.58
C GLY A 83 5.22 6.82 -0.28
N LEU A 84 4.01 6.79 0.26
CA LEU A 84 3.23 5.58 0.49
C LEU A 84 1.77 5.87 0.19
N ASP A 85 1.15 5.02 -0.62
CA ASP A 85 -0.30 5.05 -0.80
C ASP A 85 -0.91 3.66 -0.91
N VAL A 86 -2.21 3.57 -0.63
CA VAL A 86 -2.95 2.31 -0.57
C VAL A 86 -4.25 2.43 -1.34
N CYS A 87 -4.49 1.49 -2.25
CA CYS A 87 -5.81 1.26 -2.82
C CYS A 87 -6.47 0.06 -2.12
N HIS A 88 -7.70 0.26 -1.67
CA HIS A 88 -8.50 -0.79 -1.08
C HIS A 88 -9.40 -1.41 -2.16
N LEU A 89 -9.24 -2.69 -2.45
CA LEU A 89 -10.12 -3.38 -3.40
C LEU A 89 -11.38 -3.92 -2.70
N SER A 90 -12.33 -4.40 -3.50
CA SER A 90 -13.60 -4.95 -3.03
C SER A 90 -13.41 -6.17 -2.13
N SER A 91 -14.31 -6.35 -1.17
CA SER A 91 -14.37 -7.54 -0.33
C SER A 91 -15.18 -8.66 -0.96
N SER A 92 -14.83 -9.92 -0.66
CA SER A 92 -15.68 -11.09 -0.89
C SER A 92 -16.86 -11.10 0.09
N SER A 93 -17.82 -12.00 -0.14
CA SER A 93 -18.92 -12.26 0.81
C SER A 93 -18.44 -12.74 2.18
N LYS A 94 -17.22 -13.28 2.26
CA LYS A 94 -16.56 -13.72 3.50
C LYS A 94 -15.72 -12.60 4.15
N GLY A 95 -15.75 -11.38 3.62
CA GLY A 95 -14.97 -10.26 4.13
C GLY A 95 -13.49 -10.29 3.77
N GLU A 96 -13.06 -11.18 2.87
CA GLU A 96 -11.69 -11.22 2.39
C GLU A 96 -11.48 -10.09 1.39
N ARG A 97 -10.31 -9.45 1.39
CA ARG A 97 -10.02 -8.35 0.48
C ARG A 97 -8.54 -8.27 0.16
N GLN A 98 -8.22 -7.70 -0.99
CA GLN A 98 -6.83 -7.37 -1.33
C GLN A 98 -6.62 -5.85 -1.17
N HIS A 99 -5.44 -5.48 -0.72
CA HIS A 99 -4.95 -4.11 -0.75
C HIS A 99 -3.77 -4.02 -1.70
N VAL A 100 -3.74 -2.94 -2.49
CA VAL A 100 -2.60 -2.61 -3.35
C VAL A 100 -1.83 -1.47 -2.69
N LEU A 101 -0.54 -1.67 -2.47
CA LEU A 101 0.35 -0.70 -1.82
C LEU A 101 1.33 -0.17 -2.87
N ALA A 102 1.58 1.13 -2.88
CA ALA A 102 2.63 1.74 -3.70
C ALA A 102 3.61 2.49 -2.81
N VAL A 103 4.90 2.32 -3.07
CA VAL A 103 5.98 3.02 -2.36
C VAL A 103 6.89 3.70 -3.35
N SER A 104 7.12 5.01 -3.19
CA SER A 104 8.12 5.74 -3.97
C SER A 104 9.41 5.95 -3.19
N GLY A 105 10.53 5.82 -3.91
CA GLY A 105 11.88 5.82 -3.36
C GLY A 105 12.78 6.95 -3.87
N ASN A 106 13.89 7.15 -3.16
CA ASN A 106 14.98 8.07 -3.55
C ASN A 106 15.74 7.64 -4.81
N ASP A 107 15.51 6.42 -5.28
CA ASP A 107 16.04 5.88 -6.53
C ASP A 107 15.10 6.14 -7.72
N GLN A 108 14.13 7.06 -7.57
CA GLN A 108 13.12 7.41 -8.56
C GLN A 108 12.25 6.23 -9.03
N SER A 109 12.21 5.14 -8.26
CA SER A 109 11.34 4.01 -8.53
C SER A 109 10.05 4.06 -7.71
N ILE A 110 9.03 3.37 -8.22
CA ILE A 110 7.84 3.00 -7.45
C ILE A 110 7.76 1.49 -7.38
N GLU A 111 7.74 0.93 -6.18
CA GLU A 111 7.42 -0.48 -5.97
C GLU A 111 5.94 -0.64 -5.62
N ILE A 112 5.26 -1.53 -6.35
CA ILE A 112 3.87 -1.89 -6.11
C ILE A 112 3.82 -3.27 -5.45
N PHE A 113 2.99 -3.40 -4.43
CA PHE A 113 2.78 -4.63 -3.68
C PHE A 113 1.29 -4.96 -3.57
N THR A 114 0.99 -6.22 -3.36
CA THR A 114 -0.34 -6.69 -2.95
C THR A 114 -0.26 -7.36 -1.58
N VAL A 115 -1.32 -7.21 -0.80
CA VAL A 115 -1.50 -7.94 0.45
C VAL A 115 -2.98 -8.32 0.61
N ASP A 116 -3.24 -9.61 0.80
CA ASP A 116 -4.58 -10.09 1.12
C ASP A 116 -4.86 -10.02 2.62
N TYR A 117 -6.12 -9.79 2.96
CA TYR A 117 -6.68 -9.86 4.29
C TYR A 117 -7.82 -10.87 4.30
N SER A 118 -7.88 -11.69 5.36
CA SER A 118 -9.04 -12.51 5.68
C SER A 118 -9.42 -12.30 7.15
N PRO A 119 -10.71 -12.32 7.53
CA PRO A 119 -11.11 -12.21 8.93
C PRO A 119 -10.51 -13.29 9.83
N GLU A 120 -10.34 -14.51 9.29
CA GLU A 120 -9.81 -15.66 10.03
C GLU A 120 -8.30 -15.56 10.30
N ARG A 121 -7.51 -15.09 9.32
CA ARG A 121 -6.03 -15.12 9.38
C ARG A 121 -5.37 -13.76 9.50
N GLY A 122 -6.14 -12.67 9.38
CA GLY A 122 -5.63 -11.31 9.25
C GLY A 122 -4.90 -11.08 7.93
N PHE A 123 -3.88 -10.20 7.95
CA PHE A 123 -3.07 -9.89 6.77
C PHE A 123 -2.14 -11.04 6.40
N GLY A 124 -2.11 -11.40 5.12
CA GLY A 124 -1.20 -12.38 4.53
C GLY A 124 0.20 -11.82 4.30
N LYS A 125 0.99 -12.51 3.46
CA LYS A 125 2.31 -12.04 3.02
C LYS A 125 2.13 -10.83 2.09
N VAL A 126 3.05 -9.87 2.17
CA VAL A 126 3.14 -8.76 1.23
C VAL A 126 3.93 -9.23 0.00
N TYR A 127 3.25 -9.34 -1.14
CA TYR A 127 3.82 -9.78 -2.40
C TYR A 127 4.23 -8.58 -3.24
N HIS A 128 5.42 -8.65 -3.84
CA HIS A 128 5.82 -7.67 -4.86
C HIS A 128 5.03 -7.96 -6.14
N TYR A 129 4.51 -6.90 -6.75
CA TYR A 129 3.73 -6.97 -7.98
C TYR A 129 4.59 -6.51 -9.16
N LEU A 130 5.08 -5.27 -9.13
CA LEU A 130 6.00 -4.74 -10.12
C LEU A 130 6.80 -3.55 -9.57
N THR A 131 7.81 -3.13 -10.33
CA THR A 131 8.55 -1.89 -10.08
C THR A 131 8.49 -1.00 -11.31
N LEU A 132 8.04 0.24 -11.13
CA LEU A 132 8.06 1.28 -12.15
C LEU A 132 9.32 2.12 -11.99
N ARG A 133 9.96 2.48 -13.09
CA ARG A 133 11.16 3.33 -13.15
C ARG A 133 11.02 4.35 -14.27
N ASP A 134 11.86 5.37 -14.23
CA ASP A 134 11.99 6.37 -15.30
C ASP A 134 10.67 7.08 -15.63
N LEU A 135 9.82 7.25 -14.61
CA LEU A 135 8.49 7.86 -14.76
C LEU A 135 8.56 9.38 -14.93
N HIS A 136 9.58 10.00 -14.35
CA HIS A 136 9.77 11.43 -14.37
C HIS A 136 11.26 11.74 -14.57
N PRO A 137 11.61 12.82 -15.29
CA PRO A 137 13.00 13.27 -15.40
C PRO A 137 13.55 13.84 -14.09
N PHE A 138 12.68 14.11 -13.10
CA PHE A 138 13.04 14.67 -11.81
C PHE A 138 12.37 13.89 -10.66
N SER A 139 12.87 14.10 -9.44
CA SER A 139 12.40 13.41 -8.25
C SER A 139 10.90 13.57 -8.00
N MET A 140 10.22 12.44 -7.73
CA MET A 140 8.82 12.41 -7.34
C MET A 140 8.59 13.13 -6.00
N THR A 141 7.44 13.77 -5.87
CA THR A 141 7.01 14.47 -4.65
C THR A 141 5.77 13.83 -4.02
N LYS A 142 4.91 13.17 -4.82
CA LYS A 142 3.71 12.49 -4.33
C LYS A 142 3.28 11.38 -5.27
N ILE A 143 2.64 10.37 -4.68
CA ILE A 143 1.93 9.29 -5.36
C ILE A 143 0.52 9.20 -4.75
N ALA A 144 -0.48 8.82 -5.55
CA ALA A 144 -1.83 8.57 -5.08
C ALA A 144 -2.56 7.55 -5.96
N PHE A 145 -3.27 6.61 -5.34
CA PHE A 145 -4.20 5.73 -6.04
C PHE A 145 -5.56 6.41 -6.24
N SER A 146 -6.27 6.02 -7.30
CA SER A 146 -7.71 6.21 -7.39
C SER A 146 -8.44 5.31 -6.37
N ASN A 147 -9.60 5.76 -5.91
CA ASN A 147 -10.52 4.88 -5.20
C ASN A 147 -11.05 3.82 -6.17
N PHE A 148 -11.20 2.58 -5.70
CA PHE A 148 -11.87 1.54 -6.46
C PHE A 148 -13.34 1.45 -6.02
N ILE A 149 -14.25 1.61 -6.98
CA ILE A 149 -15.69 1.43 -6.77
C ILE A 149 -16.07 0.15 -7.53
N PRO A 150 -16.37 -0.95 -6.83
CA PRO A 150 -16.73 -2.19 -7.50
C PRO A 150 -18.06 -2.06 -8.25
N PRO A 151 -18.24 -2.79 -9.36
CA PRO A 151 -19.53 -2.87 -10.03
C PRO A 151 -20.58 -3.50 -9.12
N SER A 152 -21.85 -3.15 -9.36
CA SER A 152 -22.97 -3.78 -8.67
C SER A 152 -23.06 -5.27 -8.96
N HIS A 153 -23.61 -6.02 -8.01
CA HIS A 153 -23.83 -7.46 -8.16
C HIS A 153 -25.28 -7.75 -8.59
N PRO A 154 -25.52 -8.83 -9.35
CA PRO A 154 -24.52 -9.73 -9.96
C PRO A 154 -23.75 -9.07 -11.10
N VAL A 155 -22.50 -9.47 -11.31
CA VAL A 155 -21.70 -8.98 -12.44
C VAL A 155 -22.26 -9.60 -13.72
N THR A 156 -22.67 -8.76 -14.67
CA THR A 156 -23.20 -9.15 -15.98
C THR A 156 -22.14 -8.98 -17.07
N ALA A 157 -22.40 -9.49 -18.28
CA ALA A 157 -21.50 -9.35 -19.43
C ALA A 157 -21.30 -7.88 -19.88
N GLU A 158 -22.17 -6.96 -19.45
CA GLU A 158 -22.10 -5.52 -19.76
C GLU A 158 -21.05 -4.79 -18.90
N VAL A 159 -20.56 -5.42 -17.84
CA VAL A 159 -19.55 -4.83 -16.96
C VAL A 159 -18.23 -4.70 -17.70
N LYS A 160 -17.80 -3.46 -17.93
CA LYS A 160 -16.52 -3.14 -18.58
C LYS A 160 -15.32 -3.65 -17.75
N PRO A 161 -14.15 -3.85 -18.38
CA PRO A 161 -12.91 -4.14 -17.65
C PRO A 161 -12.67 -3.13 -16.51
N GLN A 162 -12.31 -3.64 -15.35
CA GLN A 162 -12.09 -2.85 -14.14
C GLN A 162 -10.60 -2.54 -13.97
N TYR A 163 -10.29 -1.37 -13.42
CA TYR A 163 -8.92 -0.94 -13.20
C TYR A 163 -8.84 0.02 -12.00
N ILE A 164 -7.63 0.18 -11.46
CA ILE A 164 -7.26 1.30 -10.59
C ILE A 164 -6.19 2.13 -11.28
N LYS A 165 -6.08 3.40 -10.92
CA LYS A 165 -5.05 4.30 -11.42
C LYS A 165 -4.09 4.67 -10.30
N LEU A 166 -2.81 4.73 -10.60
CA LEU A 166 -1.79 5.35 -9.76
C LEU A 166 -1.33 6.62 -10.45
N VAL A 167 -1.47 7.76 -9.78
CA VAL A 167 -1.00 9.06 -10.26
C VAL A 167 0.23 9.51 -9.49
N THR A 168 1.17 10.13 -10.18
CA THR A 168 2.47 10.52 -9.64
C THR A 168 2.80 11.95 -10.07
N VAL A 169 3.44 12.70 -9.19
CA VAL A 169 3.92 14.06 -9.50
C VAL A 169 5.38 14.22 -9.10
N SER A 170 6.10 15.09 -9.82
CA SER A 170 7.51 15.38 -9.57
C SER A 170 7.77 16.87 -9.37
N VAL A 171 8.97 17.20 -8.88
CA VAL A 171 9.45 18.59 -8.79
C VAL A 171 9.58 19.26 -10.16
N GLY A 172 9.60 18.49 -11.24
CA GLY A 172 9.62 19.00 -12.61
C GLY A 172 8.23 19.32 -13.17
N ASN A 173 7.20 19.42 -12.33
CA ASN A 173 5.82 19.73 -12.71
C ASN A 173 5.21 18.78 -13.75
N THR A 174 5.63 17.51 -13.73
CA THR A 174 5.05 16.46 -14.57
C THR A 174 4.08 15.59 -13.76
N VAL A 175 2.98 15.18 -14.40
CA VAL A 175 2.00 14.23 -13.85
C VAL A 175 2.00 12.99 -14.73
N VAL A 176 2.13 11.80 -14.14
CA VAL A 176 2.01 10.53 -14.87
C VAL A 176 0.91 9.69 -14.25
N VAL A 177 0.18 8.96 -15.10
CA VAL A 177 -0.93 8.09 -14.69
C VAL A 177 -0.65 6.68 -15.19
N HIS A 178 -0.61 5.72 -14.26
CA HIS A 178 -0.52 4.31 -14.55
C HIS A 178 -1.85 3.64 -14.31
N THR A 179 -2.35 2.89 -15.29
CA THR A 179 -3.58 2.10 -15.15
C THR A 179 -3.22 0.66 -14.86
N LEU A 180 -3.74 0.11 -13.76
CA LEU A 180 -3.52 -1.25 -13.31
C LEU A 180 -4.82 -2.05 -13.50
N PRO A 181 -4.84 -3.06 -14.38
CA PRO A 181 -6.03 -3.85 -14.63
C PRO A 181 -6.36 -4.73 -13.43
N LEU A 182 -7.65 -4.89 -13.13
CA LEU A 182 -8.14 -5.80 -12.10
C LEU A 182 -8.86 -6.98 -12.74
N SER A 183 -8.77 -8.14 -12.09
CA SER A 183 -9.48 -9.35 -12.50
C SER A 183 -10.51 -9.76 -11.45
N PRO A 184 -11.66 -10.31 -11.87
CA PRO A 184 -12.61 -10.93 -10.95
C PRO A 184 -12.00 -12.20 -10.33
N PHE A 185 -12.28 -12.42 -9.05
CA PHE A 185 -11.84 -13.59 -8.29
C PHE A 185 -12.90 -14.05 -7.29
N PRO A 186 -13.28 -15.35 -7.29
CA PRO A 186 -13.04 -16.32 -8.36
C PRO A 186 -13.64 -15.86 -9.70
N ALA A 187 -13.01 -16.22 -10.83
CA ALA A 187 -13.38 -15.72 -12.15
C ALA A 187 -14.76 -16.21 -12.63
N ASP A 188 -15.21 -17.36 -12.13
CA ASP A 188 -16.48 -18.02 -12.43
C ASP A 188 -17.65 -17.58 -11.51
N SER A 189 -17.37 -16.73 -10.52
CA SER A 189 -18.40 -16.23 -9.60
C SER A 189 -19.23 -15.11 -10.22
N ARG A 190 -20.56 -15.15 -10.04
CA ARG A 190 -21.47 -14.02 -10.35
C ARG A 190 -21.35 -12.86 -9.35
N ARG A 191 -20.66 -13.07 -8.23
CA ARG A 191 -20.35 -12.05 -7.21
C ARG A 191 -18.86 -12.08 -6.89
N PRO A 192 -17.98 -11.78 -7.87
CA PRO A 192 -16.54 -11.84 -7.65
C PRO A 192 -16.08 -10.62 -6.84
N ARG A 193 -15.01 -10.78 -6.07
CA ARG A 193 -14.20 -9.64 -5.67
C ARG A 193 -13.20 -9.34 -6.78
N TYR A 194 -12.80 -8.09 -6.93
CA TYR A 194 -11.73 -7.70 -7.85
C TYR A 194 -10.38 -7.69 -7.16
N VAL A 195 -9.36 -8.20 -7.84
CA VAL A 195 -7.98 -8.31 -7.36
C VAL A 195 -7.02 -7.87 -8.45
N LEU A 196 -5.85 -7.40 -8.04
CA LEU A 196 -4.70 -7.22 -8.90
C LEU A 196 -3.95 -8.56 -8.96
N VAL A 197 -4.05 -9.25 -10.09
CA VAL A 197 -3.40 -10.55 -10.33
C VAL A 197 -1.99 -10.29 -10.83
N THR A 198 -0.98 -10.90 -10.19
CA THR A 198 0.40 -10.84 -10.69
C THR A 198 0.43 -11.32 -12.14
N PRO A 199 1.00 -10.55 -13.09
CA PRO A 199 1.01 -10.96 -14.48
C PRO A 199 1.73 -12.30 -14.58
N GLY A 200 1.10 -13.27 -15.24
CA GLY A 200 1.81 -14.48 -15.63
C GLY A 200 2.95 -14.14 -16.60
N PRO A 201 3.94 -15.03 -16.80
CA PRO A 201 5.04 -14.80 -17.75
C PRO A 201 4.58 -14.34 -19.15
N SER A 202 3.36 -14.71 -19.56
CA SER A 202 2.80 -14.41 -20.88
C SER A 202 2.22 -13.00 -21.02
N GLU A 203 1.83 -12.32 -19.94
CA GLU A 203 1.19 -10.99 -20.00
C GLU A 203 2.21 -9.84 -20.07
N ILE A 204 3.44 -10.08 -19.61
CA ILE A 204 4.54 -9.10 -19.64
C ILE A 204 4.95 -8.77 -21.09
N LEU A 205 4.66 -9.66 -22.04
CA LEU A 205 5.00 -9.48 -23.45
C LEU A 205 3.96 -8.68 -24.25
N GLN A 206 2.78 -8.37 -23.69
CA GLN A 206 1.71 -7.69 -24.44
C GLN A 206 1.65 -6.17 -24.21
N THR A 207 2.29 -5.62 -23.18
CA THR A 207 2.34 -4.16 -22.95
C THR A 207 3.56 -3.46 -23.56
N CYS A 208 4.45 -4.22 -24.22
CA CYS A 208 5.50 -3.67 -25.08
C CYS A 208 5.13 -3.91 -26.54
N SER A 209 4.30 -3.05 -27.11
CA SER A 209 4.21 -2.86 -28.56
C SER A 209 4.05 -1.35 -28.82
N PRO A 210 4.75 -0.82 -29.84
CA PRO A 210 5.11 0.60 -29.98
C PRO A 210 3.92 1.55 -30.14
#